data_AF-A0A851FDB4-F1
#
_entry.id   AF-A0A851FDB4-F1
#
_cell.length_a   1.000
_cell.length_b   1.000
_cell.length_c   1.000
_cell.angle_alpha   90.00
_cell.angle_beta   90.00
_cell.angle_gamma   90.00
#
_symmetry.space_group_name_H-M   'P 1'
#
loop_
_entity.id
_entity.type
_entity.pdbx_description
1 polymer ?
#
loop_
_entity_poly.entity_id
_entity_poly.type
_entity_poly.pdbx_seq_one_letter_code
_entity_poly.pdbx_strand_id
1 'polypeptide(L)'
;RGVNTFSPEGRLFQVEYAIEAIKLGSTAIGIQTSEGVCLAVEKRITSPLMEPSSIEKIVEIDSHIGCAMSGLIADAKTLIDKARVETQNHWFTYNETMTVESVTQAVSNLALQFGEEDADPGAMSRPFGVALLFGGVDEKGPQL
;
A
#
# COMPACT_ATOMS: atom_id res chain seq x y z
N ARG A 1 8.58 -22.88 -10.61
CA ARG A 1 9.37 -21.82 -11.27
C ARG A 1 9.87 -20.91 -10.17
N GLY A 2 11.14 -20.50 -10.20
CA GLY A 2 11.72 -19.63 -9.17
C GLY A 2 11.02 -18.27 -9.10
N VAL A 3 11.17 -17.58 -7.97
CA VAL A 3 10.50 -16.29 -7.69
C VAL A 3 10.88 -15.23 -8.74
N ASN A 4 12.11 -15.30 -9.26
CA ASN A 4 12.70 -14.36 -10.21
C ASN A 4 12.62 -14.82 -11.68
N THR A 5 11.64 -15.66 -12.03
CA THR A 5 11.48 -16.16 -13.40
C THR A 5 10.73 -15.15 -14.28
N PHE A 6 11.31 -14.79 -15.43
CA PHE A 6 10.67 -13.95 -16.45
C PHE A 6 9.77 -14.75 -17.40
N SER A 7 8.70 -14.12 -17.88
CA SER A 7 7.86 -14.58 -18.97
C SER A 7 8.53 -14.37 -20.34
N PRO A 8 8.08 -15.04 -21.41
CA PRO A 8 8.56 -14.78 -22.77
C PRO A 8 8.43 -13.30 -23.20
N GLU A 9 7.49 -12.56 -22.60
CA GLU A 9 7.22 -11.13 -22.83
C GLU A 9 8.06 -10.21 -21.92
N GLY A 10 8.94 -10.76 -21.08
CA GLY A 10 9.84 -9.98 -20.22
C GLY A 10 9.22 -9.52 -18.89
N ARG A 11 8.10 -10.11 -18.44
CA ARG A 11 7.47 -9.77 -17.16
C ARG A 11 7.79 -10.79 -16.07
N LEU A 12 7.88 -10.37 -14.81
CA LEU A 12 8.09 -11.30 -13.69
C LEU A 12 6.80 -12.04 -13.36
N PHE A 13 6.80 -13.38 -13.42
CA PHE A 13 5.59 -14.17 -13.20
C PHE A 13 4.94 -13.92 -11.84
N GLN A 14 5.73 -13.81 -10.76
CA GLN A 14 5.20 -13.59 -9.42
C GLN A 14 4.49 -12.24 -9.28
N VAL A 15 4.99 -11.20 -9.95
CA VAL A 15 4.37 -9.87 -9.95
C VAL A 15 3.05 -9.89 -10.72
N GLU A 16 3.01 -10.57 -11.88
CA GLU A 16 1.78 -10.73 -12.65
C GLU A 16 0.70 -11.45 -11.83
N TYR A 17 1.07 -12.52 -11.14
CA TYR A 17 0.12 -13.24 -10.29
C TYR A 17 -0.39 -12.39 -9.12
N ALA A 18 0.47 -11.56 -8.51
CA ALA A 18 0.05 -10.62 -7.48
C ALA A 18 -0.92 -9.56 -8.03
N ILE A 19 -0.67 -9.03 -9.23
CA ILE A 19 -1.57 -8.08 -9.90
C ILE A 19 -2.94 -8.71 -10.18
N GLU A 20 -2.99 -9.96 -10.65
CA GLU A 20 -4.27 -10.66 -10.83
C GLU A 20 -5.00 -10.89 -9.50
N ALA A 21 -4.28 -11.19 -8.42
CA ALA A 21 -4.87 -11.34 -7.09
C ALA A 21 -5.48 -10.02 -6.57
N ILE A 22 -4.86 -8.88 -6.87
CA ILE A 22 -5.38 -7.54 -6.50
C ILE A 22 -6.75 -7.29 -7.13
N LYS A 23 -6.99 -7.75 -8.37
CA LYS A 23 -8.29 -7.59 -9.06
C LYS A 23 -9.44 -8.32 -8.37
N LEU A 24 -9.16 -9.32 -7.54
CA LEU A 24 -10.16 -10.02 -6.73
C LEU A 24 -10.57 -9.22 -5.47
N GLY A 25 -9.80 -8.18 -5.14
CA GLY A 25 -10.08 -7.23 -4.06
C GLY A 25 -11.38 -6.46 -4.27
N SER A 26 -11.80 -5.74 -3.22
CA SER A 26 -12.88 -4.77 -3.37
C SER A 26 -12.37 -3.50 -4.05
N THR A 27 -13.27 -2.77 -4.69
CA THR A 27 -12.89 -1.54 -5.38
C THR A 27 -12.42 -0.46 -4.39
N ALA A 28 -11.33 0.23 -4.73
CA ALA A 28 -10.85 1.43 -4.06
C ALA A 28 -10.68 2.54 -5.11
N ILE A 29 -11.04 3.78 -4.78
CA ILE A 29 -10.99 4.94 -5.65
C ILE A 29 -10.35 6.09 -4.87
N GLY A 30 -9.44 6.81 -5.53
CA GLY A 30 -8.92 8.08 -5.07
C GLY A 30 -9.25 9.18 -6.09
N ILE A 31 -9.64 10.35 -5.62
CA ILE A 31 -9.87 11.55 -6.44
C ILE A 31 -9.07 12.69 -5.84
N GLN A 32 -8.10 13.20 -6.60
CA GLN A 32 -7.39 14.43 -6.29
C GLN A 32 -8.11 15.61 -6.95
N THR A 33 -8.33 16.67 -6.17
CA THR A 33 -8.85 17.95 -6.65
C THR A 33 -7.92 19.07 -6.18
N SER A 34 -8.18 20.30 -6.61
CA SER A 34 -7.49 21.48 -6.08
C SER A 34 -7.81 21.77 -4.61
N GLU A 35 -8.90 21.21 -4.07
CA GLU A 35 -9.36 21.44 -2.69
C GLU A 35 -8.87 20.36 -1.72
N GLY A 36 -8.52 19.17 -2.21
CA GLY A 36 -8.12 18.05 -1.37
C GLY A 36 -8.11 16.71 -2.10
N VAL A 37 -8.04 15.64 -1.33
CA VAL A 37 -8.08 14.27 -1.83
C VAL A 37 -9.22 13.50 -1.16
N CYS A 38 -9.99 12.78 -1.95
CA CYS A 38 -11.06 11.90 -1.46
C CYS A 38 -10.68 10.45 -1.74
N LEU A 39 -10.70 9.61 -0.69
CA LEU A 39 -10.55 8.17 -0.79
C LEU A 39 -11.88 7.50 -0.50
N ALA A 40 -12.28 6.55 -1.34
CA ALA A 40 -13.50 5.77 -1.19
C ALA A 40 -13.21 4.29 -1.44
N VAL A 41 -13.78 3.41 -0.62
CA VAL A 41 -13.57 1.95 -0.71
C VAL A 41 -14.87 1.20 -0.54
N GLU A 42 -15.05 0.16 -1.35
CA GLU A 42 -16.15 -0.79 -1.21
C GLU A 42 -15.87 -1.73 -0.01
N LYS A 43 -16.76 -1.73 0.98
CA LYS A 43 -16.76 -2.73 2.05
C LYS A 43 -17.72 -3.87 1.69
N ARG A 44 -17.18 -5.03 1.29
CA ARG A 44 -17.96 -6.24 1.05
C ARG A 44 -18.29 -6.95 2.38
N ILE A 45 -19.52 -6.77 2.85
CA ILE A 45 -20.04 -7.45 4.03
C ILE A 45 -20.68 -8.77 3.57
N THR A 46 -20.05 -9.90 3.91
CA THR A 46 -20.50 -11.25 3.53
C THR A 46 -21.54 -11.84 4.48
N SER A 47 -21.73 -11.25 5.66
CA SER A 47 -22.66 -11.72 6.68
C SER A 47 -23.22 -10.56 7.48
N PRO A 48 -24.53 -10.56 7.80
CA PRO A 48 -25.15 -9.55 8.66
C PRO A 48 -24.62 -9.57 10.10
N LEU A 49 -23.87 -10.60 10.50
CA LEU A 49 -23.25 -10.71 11.82
C LEU A 49 -21.90 -9.97 11.91
N MET A 50 -21.36 -9.49 10.80
CA MET A 50 -20.10 -8.75 10.80
C MET A 50 -20.33 -7.29 11.15
N GLU A 51 -19.59 -6.80 12.13
CA GLU A 51 -19.55 -5.39 12.49
C GLU A 51 -18.82 -4.59 11.40
N PRO A 52 -19.49 -3.73 10.62
CA PRO A 52 -18.89 -3.05 9.46
C PRO A 52 -17.72 -2.14 9.82
N SER A 53 -17.70 -1.60 11.05
CA SER A 53 -16.62 -0.76 11.54
C SER A 53 -15.31 -1.54 11.74
N SER A 54 -15.37 -2.85 12.01
CA SER A 54 -14.19 -3.71 12.16
C SER A 54 -13.42 -3.96 10.85
N ILE A 55 -14.04 -3.70 9.70
CA ILE A 55 -13.40 -3.82 8.38
C ILE A 55 -12.82 -2.47 8.00
N GLU A 56 -11.55 -2.25 8.32
CA GLU A 56 -10.81 -1.05 7.91
C GLU A 56 -10.18 -1.24 6.54
N LYS A 57 -10.46 -0.30 5.63
CA LYS A 57 -9.93 -0.27 4.25
C LYS A 57 -9.39 1.09 3.83
N ILE A 58 -9.71 2.11 4.60
CA ILE A 58 -9.03 3.40 4.59
C ILE A 58 -8.43 3.52 5.99
N VAL A 59 -7.15 3.81 6.06
CA VAL A 59 -6.40 3.95 7.31
C VAL A 59 -5.65 5.27 7.33
N GLU A 60 -5.50 5.84 8.52
CA GLU A 60 -4.63 6.97 8.76
C GLU A 60 -3.17 6.51 8.82
N ILE A 61 -2.29 7.19 8.08
CA ILE A 61 -0.84 6.98 8.08
C ILE A 61 -0.15 8.08 8.89
N ASP A 62 -0.61 9.31 8.70
CA ASP A 62 -0.26 10.50 9.49
C ASP A 62 -1.46 11.46 9.44
N SER A 63 -1.43 12.51 10.25
CA SER A 63 -2.50 13.50 10.37
C SER A 63 -2.93 14.13 9.03
N HIS A 64 -2.02 14.20 8.05
CA HIS A 64 -2.24 14.74 6.71
C HIS A 64 -2.23 13.68 5.59
N ILE A 65 -2.07 12.38 5.92
CA ILE A 65 -1.96 11.28 4.93
C ILE A 65 -2.89 10.11 5.31
N GLY A 66 -3.81 9.79 4.41
CA GLY A 66 -4.61 8.57 4.43
C GLY A 66 -4.15 7.55 3.40
N CYS A 67 -4.48 6.28 3.60
CA CYS A 67 -4.20 5.21 2.65
C CYS A 67 -5.42 4.31 2.46
N ALA A 68 -5.83 4.09 1.21
CA ALA A 68 -6.85 3.13 0.82
C ALA A 68 -6.20 1.87 0.24
N MET A 69 -6.78 0.70 0.51
CA MET A 69 -6.20 -0.59 0.09
C MET A 69 -7.17 -1.46 -0.71
N SER A 70 -6.64 -2.18 -1.69
CA SER A 70 -7.35 -3.23 -2.44
C SER A 70 -6.49 -4.48 -2.61
N GLY A 71 -7.10 -5.66 -2.56
CA GLY A 71 -6.41 -6.95 -2.56
C GLY A 71 -6.35 -7.59 -1.17
N LEU A 72 -5.23 -8.22 -0.84
CA LEU A 72 -5.05 -8.97 0.40
C LEU A 72 -4.78 -8.05 1.61
N ILE A 73 -5.80 -7.86 2.47
CA ILE A 73 -5.72 -6.95 3.63
C ILE A 73 -4.59 -7.34 4.60
N ALA A 74 -4.27 -8.63 4.72
CA ALA A 74 -3.20 -9.11 5.59
C ALA A 74 -1.83 -8.55 5.16
N ASP A 75 -1.56 -8.52 3.85
CA ASP A 75 -0.34 -7.95 3.27
C ASP A 75 -0.28 -6.43 3.45
N ALA A 76 -1.44 -5.76 3.40
CA ALA A 76 -1.54 -4.31 3.58
C ALA A 76 -0.99 -3.85 4.94
N LYS A 77 -1.23 -4.62 6.01
CA LYS A 77 -0.84 -4.24 7.38
C LYS A 77 0.65 -3.97 7.51
N THR A 78 1.49 -4.83 6.94
CA THR A 78 2.95 -4.66 6.96
C THR A 78 3.39 -3.38 6.26
N LEU A 79 2.78 -3.06 5.11
CA LEU A 79 3.07 -1.85 4.36
C LEU A 79 2.58 -0.57 5.06
N ILE A 80 1.41 -0.64 5.72
CA ILE A 80 0.84 0.46 6.51
C ILE A 80 1.69 0.74 7.75
N ASP A 81 2.13 -0.30 8.46
CA ASP A 81 2.99 -0.14 9.63
C ASP A 81 4.34 0.45 9.23
N LYS A 82 4.92 0.01 8.09
CA LYS A 82 6.10 0.64 7.51
C LYS A 82 5.85 2.13 7.24
N ALA A 83 4.75 2.48 6.58
CA ALA A 83 4.41 3.86 6.26
C ALA A 83 4.34 4.72 7.53
N ARG A 84 3.66 4.26 8.58
CA ARG A 84 3.55 4.96 9.87
C ARG A 84 4.88 5.14 10.57
N VAL A 85 5.73 4.11 10.56
CA VAL A 85 7.07 4.21 11.16
C VAL A 85 7.93 5.23 10.40
N GLU A 86 7.88 5.22 9.07
CA GLU A 86 8.66 6.15 8.25
C GLU A 86 8.20 7.61 8.42
N THR A 87 6.90 7.87 8.46
CA THR A 87 6.39 9.24 8.69
C THR A 87 6.79 9.78 10.06
N GLN A 88 6.66 8.98 11.12
CA GLN A 88 7.06 9.38 12.47
C GLN A 88 8.58 9.55 12.59
N ASN A 89 9.37 8.69 11.94
CA ASN A 89 10.83 8.82 11.90
C ASN A 89 11.27 10.09 11.17
N HIS A 90 10.62 10.43 10.04
CA HIS A 90 10.88 11.66 9.30
C HIS A 90 10.60 12.88 10.18
N TRP A 91 9.44 12.91 10.82
CA TRP A 91 9.09 13.98 11.75
C TRP A 91 10.08 14.08 12.92
N PHE A 92 10.45 12.96 13.53
CA PHE A 92 11.42 12.94 14.62
C PHE A 92 12.81 13.46 14.21
N THR A 93 13.25 13.12 12.99
CA THR A 93 14.59 13.44 12.50
C THR A 93 14.71 14.86 11.96
N TYR A 94 13.69 15.31 11.21
CA TYR A 94 13.72 16.56 10.45
C TYR A 94 12.78 17.62 11.02
N ASN A 95 11.91 17.25 11.96
CA ASN A 95 10.93 18.14 12.59
C ASN A 95 9.97 18.81 11.57
N GLU A 96 9.59 18.06 10.54
CA GLU A 96 8.62 18.46 9.51
C GLU A 96 7.75 17.27 9.12
N THR A 97 6.61 17.52 8.47
CA THR A 97 5.72 16.47 7.97
C THR A 97 6.30 15.81 6.72
N MET A 98 6.31 14.48 6.67
CA MET A 98 6.77 13.74 5.48
C MET A 98 5.84 13.99 4.28
N THR A 99 6.38 14.11 3.06
CA THR A 99 5.57 14.28 1.85
C THR A 99 4.87 12.97 1.44
N VAL A 100 3.74 13.08 0.73
CA VAL A 100 2.97 11.91 0.24
C VAL A 100 3.83 11.05 -0.71
N GLU A 101 4.62 11.70 -1.55
CA GLU A 101 5.59 11.04 -2.43
C GLU A 101 6.66 10.26 -1.65
N SER A 102 7.22 10.86 -0.59
CA SER A 102 8.28 10.23 0.21
C SER A 102 7.78 8.98 0.93
N VAL A 103 6.59 9.02 1.54
CA VAL A 103 6.02 7.83 2.18
C VAL A 103 5.72 6.73 1.17
N THR A 104 5.20 7.10 -0.01
CA THR A 104 4.93 6.16 -1.10
C THR A 104 6.21 5.48 -1.57
N GLN A 105 7.30 6.22 -1.71
CA GLN A 105 8.61 5.67 -2.07
C GLN A 105 9.16 4.74 -0.99
N ALA A 106 9.06 5.10 0.29
CA ALA A 106 9.56 4.28 1.39
C ALA A 106 8.82 2.94 1.49
N VAL A 107 7.50 2.95 1.27
CA VAL A 107 6.67 1.74 1.21
C VAL A 107 6.99 0.92 -0.04
N SER A 108 7.20 1.56 -1.19
CA SER A 108 7.57 0.89 -2.44
C SER A 108 8.92 0.17 -2.32
N ASN A 109 9.89 0.78 -1.61
CA ASN A 109 11.19 0.16 -1.35
C ASN A 109 11.04 -1.15 -0.56
N LEU A 110 10.14 -1.20 0.43
CA LEU A 110 9.82 -2.44 1.14
C LEU A 110 9.09 -3.44 0.23
N ALA A 111 8.17 -2.96 -0.63
CA ALA A 111 7.42 -3.82 -1.54
C ALA A 111 8.30 -4.52 -2.59
N LEU A 112 9.44 -3.93 -2.95
CA LEU A 112 10.43 -4.51 -3.86
C LEU A 112 11.36 -5.54 -3.20
N GLN A 113 11.37 -5.65 -1.87
CA GLN A 113 12.22 -6.60 -1.13
C GLN A 113 11.62 -8.01 -1.11
N PHE A 114 11.49 -8.62 -2.29
CA PHE A 114 11.12 -10.02 -2.44
C PHE A 114 12.11 -10.76 -3.34
N GLY A 115 12.31 -12.05 -3.10
CA GLY A 115 13.30 -12.84 -3.83
C GLY A 115 13.37 -14.28 -3.35
N GLU A 116 14.42 -14.99 -3.77
CA GLU A 116 14.74 -16.31 -3.23
C GLU A 116 15.40 -16.16 -1.85
N GLU A 117 15.14 -17.10 -0.92
CA GLU A 117 15.58 -17.02 0.48
C GLU A 117 17.10 -16.85 0.64
N ASP A 118 17.88 -17.27 -0.35
CA ASP A 118 19.34 -17.19 -0.35
C ASP A 118 19.90 -15.81 -0.78
N ALA A 119 19.06 -14.90 -1.27
CA ALA A 119 19.51 -13.66 -1.92
C ALA A 119 19.65 -12.47 -0.95
N ASP A 120 18.79 -12.35 0.07
CA ASP A 120 18.83 -11.24 1.02
C ASP A 120 18.15 -11.63 2.36
N PRO A 121 18.85 -11.57 3.51
CA PRO A 121 18.27 -11.88 4.82
C PRO A 121 17.09 -10.95 5.14
N GLY A 122 15.87 -11.47 5.02
CA GLY A 122 14.64 -10.71 5.27
C GLY A 122 13.81 -10.40 4.02
N ALA A 123 14.28 -10.77 2.82
CA ALA A 123 13.45 -10.71 1.63
C ALA A 123 12.24 -11.64 1.75
N MET A 124 11.09 -11.14 1.34
CA MET A 124 9.88 -11.95 1.31
C MET A 124 9.97 -12.99 0.19
N SER A 125 9.39 -14.17 0.44
CA SER A 125 9.33 -15.26 -0.54
C SER A 125 8.38 -14.97 -1.72
N ARG A 126 7.56 -13.91 -1.62
CA ARG A 126 6.63 -13.46 -2.66
C ARG A 126 6.37 -11.95 -2.58
N PRO A 127 5.98 -11.31 -3.69
CA PRO A 127 5.49 -9.93 -3.66
C PRO A 127 4.18 -9.82 -2.85
N PHE A 128 3.88 -8.59 -2.41
CA PHE A 128 2.62 -8.26 -1.76
C PHE A 128 1.45 -8.32 -2.75
N GLY A 129 0.37 -8.97 -2.36
CA GLY A 129 -0.87 -9.08 -3.14
C GLY A 129 -1.86 -7.96 -2.86
N VAL A 130 -1.37 -6.73 -2.66
CA VAL A 130 -2.17 -5.55 -2.31
C VAL A 130 -1.73 -4.34 -3.13
N ALA A 131 -2.70 -3.54 -3.57
CA ALA A 131 -2.47 -2.20 -4.07
C ALA A 131 -2.87 -1.17 -3.01
N LEU A 132 -2.05 -0.14 -2.85
CA LEU A 132 -2.28 0.98 -1.94
C LEU A 132 -2.46 2.27 -2.73
N LEU A 133 -3.38 3.12 -2.28
CA LEU A 133 -3.56 4.49 -2.74
C LEU A 133 -3.31 5.42 -1.57
N PHE A 134 -2.20 6.15 -1.60
CA PHE A 134 -1.89 7.16 -0.60
C PHE A 134 -2.51 8.49 -1.02
N GLY A 135 -3.30 9.11 -0.17
CA GLY A 135 -3.90 10.41 -0.42
C GLY A 135 -3.62 11.34 0.73
N GLY A 136 -3.12 12.54 0.45
CA GLY A 136 -2.80 13.51 1.49
C GLY A 136 -2.67 14.93 0.99
N VAL A 137 -2.38 15.84 1.92
CA VAL A 137 -2.11 17.25 1.62
C VAL A 137 -0.80 17.63 2.27
N ASP A 138 0.22 17.92 1.46
CA ASP A 138 1.51 18.40 1.93
C ASP A 138 1.82 19.80 1.38
N GLU A 139 3.06 20.28 1.50
CA GLU A 139 3.47 21.61 1.04
C GLU A 139 3.29 21.82 -0.48
N LYS A 140 3.23 20.74 -1.27
CA LYS A 140 2.95 20.81 -2.72
C LYS A 140 1.44 20.82 -3.01
N GLY A 141 0.59 20.76 -1.98
CA GLY A 141 -0.86 20.71 -2.07
C GLY A 141 -1.43 19.28 -2.00
N PRO A 142 -2.69 19.08 -2.43
CA PRO A 142 -3.32 17.76 -2.49
C PRO A 142 -2.58 16.81 -3.43
N GLN A 143 -2.26 15.60 -2.98
CA GLN A 143 -1.60 14.55 -3.77
C GLN A 143 -2.23 13.18 -3.56
N LEU A 144 -2.34 12.42 -4.64
CA LEU A 144 -2.80 11.03 -4.68
C LEU A 144 -1.76 10.16 -5.39
#